data_AF-A0A1H0UX25-F1
#
_entry.id   AF-A0A1H0UX25-F1
#
_cell.length_a   1.000
_cell.length_b   1.000
_cell.length_c   1.000
_cell.angle_alpha   90.00
_cell.angle_beta   90.00
_cell.angle_gamma   90.00
#
_symmetry.space_group_name_H-M   'P 1'
#
loop_
_entity.id
_entity.type
_entity.pdbx_description
1 polymer ?
#
loop_
_entity_poly.entity_id
_entity_poly.type
_entity_poly.pdbx_seq_one_letter_code
_entity_poly.pdbx_strand_id
1 'polypeptide(L)'
;MDADLRLDGNTTTAEGDVFKTTANDVVIDAPSRRSNGSGQRRAIVHDFTDGMTLNWDSDYPGGVTIEGFRLTCHQADVVLDHAPRRKDSKPWRRALVHDFEDGLTVNWAHDYPGGVTINGPVRLNGAVTVNGTLTVNSPFGHLTIEETLHRYSELIKGLEGKITKLEARKLEG
;
A
#
# COMPACT_ATOMS: atom_id res chain seq x y z
N MET A 1 40.28 5.40 31.40
CA MET A 1 39.60 4.12 31.19
C MET A 1 38.35 4.48 30.44
N ASP A 2 38.24 4.05 29.19
CA ASP A 2 36.95 4.05 28.50
C ASP A 2 36.05 3.12 29.32
N ALA A 3 34.88 3.62 29.71
CA ALA A 3 33.98 2.87 30.58
C ALA A 3 33.01 2.10 29.68
N ASP A 4 33.10 0.77 29.71
CA ASP A 4 32.16 -0.11 28.97
C ASP A 4 30.70 0.11 29.39
N LEU A 5 30.50 0.61 30.62
CA LEU A 5 29.20 1.00 31.16
C LEU A 5 29.34 2.23 32.08
N ARG A 6 28.60 3.30 31.79
CA ARG A 6 28.51 4.51 32.62
C ARG A 6 27.08 4.73 33.13
N LEU A 7 26.95 4.93 34.43
CA LEU A 7 25.71 5.32 35.11
C LEU A 7 25.89 6.72 35.71
N ASP A 8 25.23 7.73 35.16
CA ASP A 8 25.38 9.14 35.62
C ASP A 8 24.11 9.75 36.22
N GLY A 9 23.11 8.92 36.52
CA GLY A 9 21.83 9.32 37.11
C GLY A 9 20.82 9.83 36.08
N ASN A 10 21.27 10.35 34.94
CA ASN A 10 20.40 10.80 33.85
C ASN A 10 20.37 9.82 32.68
N THR A 11 21.51 9.17 32.41
CA THR A 11 21.69 8.24 31.31
C THR A 11 22.46 7.00 31.76
N THR A 12 22.19 5.88 31.07
CA THR A 12 23.07 4.71 31.06
C THR A 12 23.68 4.65 29.68
N THR A 13 25.01 4.76 29.60
CA THR A 13 25.75 4.68 28.34
C THR A 13 26.54 3.38 28.32
N ALA A 14 26.37 2.58 27.28
CA ALA A 14 27.20 1.41 27.00
C ALA A 14 27.91 1.63 25.67
N GLU A 15 29.24 1.62 25.67
CA GLU A 15 30.08 1.95 24.51
C GLU A 15 30.76 0.68 23.98
N GLY A 16 30.79 0.53 22.65
CA GLY A 16 31.41 -0.61 21.97
C GLY A 16 30.88 -0.81 20.56
N ASP A 17 31.56 -1.63 19.75
CA ASP A 17 31.16 -1.90 18.37
C ASP A 17 29.86 -2.72 18.27
N VAL A 18 29.58 -3.56 19.28
CA VAL A 18 28.42 -4.46 19.31
C VAL A 18 27.82 -4.49 20.71
N PHE A 19 26.54 -4.13 20.81
CA PHE A 19 25.73 -4.44 21.99
C PHE A 19 25.08 -5.81 21.81
N LYS A 20 25.56 -6.83 22.54
CA LYS A 20 25.02 -8.19 22.50
C LYS A 20 24.21 -8.48 23.76
N THR A 21 22.96 -8.89 23.58
CA THR A 21 22.13 -9.49 24.63
C THR A 21 21.87 -10.96 24.31
N THR A 22 21.77 -11.80 25.34
CA THR A 22 21.29 -13.19 25.22
C THR A 22 19.83 -13.35 25.68
N ALA A 23 19.18 -12.24 26.03
CA ALA A 23 17.75 -12.23 26.32
C ALA A 23 16.95 -12.22 25.01
N ASN A 24 15.71 -12.72 25.06
CA ASN A 24 14.80 -12.74 23.91
C ASN A 24 14.26 -11.34 23.56
N ASP A 25 14.15 -10.47 24.57
CA ASP A 25 13.46 -9.19 24.46
C ASP A 25 14.38 -8.01 24.85
N VAL A 26 14.25 -6.90 24.11
CA VAL A 26 14.73 -5.59 24.54
C VAL A 26 13.52 -4.71 24.89
N VAL A 27 13.42 -4.36 26.17
CA VAL A 27 12.35 -3.53 26.72
C VAL A 27 12.80 -2.08 26.75
N ILE A 28 12.06 -1.19 26.08
CA ILE A 28 12.30 0.26 26.10
C ILE A 28 11.05 0.94 26.63
N ASP A 29 11.03 1.21 27.92
CA ASP A 29 9.83 1.62 28.62
C ASP A 29 10.03 2.91 29.42
N ALA A 30 9.07 3.80 29.30
CA ALA A 30 9.03 5.05 30.04
C ALA A 30 7.60 5.20 30.59
N PRO A 31 7.33 4.78 31.85
CA PRO A 31 5.98 4.78 32.42
C PRO A 31 5.23 6.10 32.29
N SER A 32 5.94 7.23 32.44
CA SER A 32 5.40 8.58 32.29
C SER A 32 4.95 8.95 30.86
N ARG A 33 5.38 8.18 29.85
CA ARG A 33 5.07 8.40 28.43
C ARG A 33 4.01 7.45 27.89
N ARG A 34 3.51 6.53 28.72
CA ARG A 34 2.49 5.57 28.30
C ARG A 34 1.13 6.26 28.18
N SER A 35 0.36 5.89 27.17
CA SER A 35 -1.05 6.29 27.03
C SER A 35 -1.99 5.46 27.91
N ASN A 36 -1.52 4.35 28.49
CA ASN A 36 -2.23 3.57 29.50
C ASN A 36 -1.25 2.90 30.49
N GLY A 37 -1.72 2.59 31.70
CA GLY A 37 -0.87 2.35 32.88
C GLY A 37 -0.33 0.93 33.12
N SER A 38 -0.68 -0.08 32.31
CA SER A 38 -0.35 -1.49 32.63
C SER A 38 0.80 -2.07 31.81
N GLY A 39 1.63 -2.90 32.44
CA GLY A 39 2.64 -3.76 31.79
C GLY A 39 4.02 -3.12 31.59
N GLN A 40 4.98 -3.91 31.11
CA GLN A 40 6.24 -3.45 30.52
C GLN A 40 6.04 -3.32 29.00
N ARG A 41 6.78 -2.42 28.32
CA ARG A 41 6.69 -2.25 26.85
C ARG A 41 7.89 -2.86 26.12
N ARG A 42 7.66 -3.91 25.34
CA ARG A 42 8.72 -4.58 24.57
C ARG A 42 8.89 -3.93 23.21
N ALA A 43 10.04 -3.31 23.00
CA ALA A 43 10.33 -2.57 21.77
C ALA A 43 10.67 -3.52 20.63
N ILE A 44 11.55 -4.48 20.91
CA ILE A 44 12.08 -5.45 19.94
C ILE A 44 12.00 -6.83 20.58
N VAL A 45 11.32 -7.75 19.90
CA VAL A 45 11.11 -9.14 20.36
C VAL A 45 11.62 -10.11 19.30
N HIS A 46 12.37 -11.13 19.73
CA HIS A 46 12.58 -12.34 18.94
C HIS A 46 11.43 -13.31 19.22
N ASP A 47 10.52 -13.45 18.25
CA ASP A 47 9.25 -14.13 18.47
C ASP A 47 9.34 -15.66 18.31
N PHE A 48 8.24 -16.35 18.61
CA PHE A 48 8.15 -17.81 18.55
C PHE A 48 8.29 -18.39 17.13
N THR A 49 8.31 -17.54 16.11
CA THR A 49 8.49 -17.93 14.70
C THR A 49 9.89 -17.58 14.18
N ASP A 50 10.84 -17.31 15.09
CA ASP A 50 12.19 -16.87 14.75
C ASP A 50 12.22 -15.50 14.04
N GLY A 51 11.15 -14.71 14.22
CA GLY A 51 10.99 -13.38 13.64
C GLY A 51 11.48 -12.28 14.57
N MET A 52 11.92 -11.16 13.99
CA MET A 52 12.09 -9.90 14.73
C MET A 52 10.78 -9.11 14.65
N THR A 53 10.08 -9.02 15.77
CA THR A 53 8.86 -8.23 15.90
C THR A 53 9.19 -6.89 16.57
N LEU A 54 8.84 -5.80 15.88
CA LEU A 54 8.77 -4.46 16.47
C LEU A 54 7.37 -4.23 17.02
N ASN A 55 7.28 -3.66 18.23
CA ASN A 55 5.99 -3.38 18.89
C ASN A 55 5.11 -4.64 19.08
N TRP A 56 5.65 -5.60 19.83
CA TRP A 56 4.95 -6.85 20.13
C TRP A 56 3.64 -6.60 20.89
N ASP A 57 2.59 -7.37 20.57
CA ASP A 57 1.27 -7.32 21.23
C ASP A 57 0.63 -5.93 21.34
N SER A 58 0.96 -5.04 20.40
CA SER A 58 0.54 -3.62 20.46
C SER A 58 0.96 -2.91 21.76
N ASP A 59 2.11 -3.29 22.33
CA ASP A 59 2.70 -2.66 23.52
C ASP A 59 2.85 -1.13 23.34
N TYR A 60 3.01 -0.65 22.12
CA TYR A 60 2.93 0.75 21.73
C TYR A 60 1.65 0.96 20.91
N PRO A 61 0.54 1.40 21.52
CA PRO A 61 -0.73 1.58 20.80
C PRO A 61 -0.69 2.70 19.74
N GLY A 62 0.32 3.57 19.79
CA GLY A 62 0.61 4.54 18.73
C GLY A 62 1.23 3.93 17.47
N GLY A 63 1.64 2.67 17.51
CA GLY A 63 2.28 1.97 16.40
C GLY A 63 3.80 2.17 16.33
N VAL A 64 4.36 1.83 15.17
CA VAL A 64 5.77 2.04 14.82
C VAL A 64 5.85 3.07 13.70
N THR A 65 6.62 4.13 13.90
CA THR A 65 6.97 5.10 12.85
C THR A 65 8.39 4.82 12.39
N ILE A 66 8.58 4.57 11.10
CA ILE A 66 9.90 4.48 10.47
C ILE A 66 10.09 5.75 9.65
N GLU A 67 10.92 6.66 10.13
CA GLU A 67 11.24 7.91 9.45
C GLU A 67 12.56 7.77 8.68
N GLY A 68 12.55 8.12 7.40
CA GLY A 68 13.72 8.05 6.54
C GLY A 68 13.34 8.13 5.08
N PHE A 69 14.34 8.19 4.21
CA PHE A 69 14.10 8.31 2.76
C PHE A 69 13.72 6.98 2.10
N ARG A 70 14.04 5.83 2.71
CA ARG A 70 13.87 4.51 2.09
C ARG A 70 13.68 3.40 3.12
N LEU A 71 12.62 2.61 2.92
CA LEU A 71 12.47 1.26 3.50
C LEU A 71 12.80 0.24 2.41
N THR A 72 13.72 -0.70 2.68
CA THR A 72 14.12 -1.75 1.73
C THR A 72 13.67 -3.11 2.27
N CYS A 73 12.95 -3.87 1.46
CA CYS A 73 12.59 -5.26 1.74
C CYS A 73 13.32 -6.15 0.71
N HIS A 74 14.06 -7.15 1.19
CA HIS A 74 14.74 -8.14 0.33
C HIS A 74 13.91 -9.43 0.15
N GLN A 75 12.77 -9.53 0.84
CA GLN A 75 11.87 -10.66 0.73
C GLN A 75 10.81 -10.40 -0.35
N ALA A 76 10.21 -11.48 -0.86
CA ALA A 76 9.25 -11.42 -1.96
C ALA A 76 7.96 -10.65 -1.63
N ASP A 77 7.51 -10.69 -0.37
CA ASP A 77 6.18 -10.24 0.02
C ASP A 77 6.21 -9.07 1.00
N VAL A 78 5.36 -8.07 0.76
CA VAL A 78 4.96 -7.09 1.77
C VAL A 78 3.50 -7.35 2.13
N VAL A 79 3.28 -7.75 3.38
CA VAL A 79 1.95 -8.05 3.93
C VAL A 79 1.39 -6.81 4.64
N LEU A 80 0.24 -6.30 4.19
CA LEU A 80 -0.47 -5.20 4.87
C LEU A 80 -1.79 -5.73 5.40
N ASP A 81 -1.75 -6.32 6.58
CA ASP A 81 -2.87 -7.05 7.14
C ASP A 81 -3.29 -6.51 8.51
N HIS A 82 -4.60 -6.32 8.66
CA HIS A 82 -5.20 -5.87 9.91
C HIS A 82 -6.48 -6.67 10.13
N ALA A 83 -6.41 -7.67 11.00
CA ALA A 83 -7.47 -8.65 11.20
C ALA A 83 -8.88 -8.04 11.36
N PRO A 84 -9.10 -6.95 12.13
CA PRO A 84 -10.41 -6.30 12.25
C PRO A 84 -11.01 -5.74 10.95
N ARG A 85 -10.21 -5.53 9.90
CA ARG A 85 -10.65 -4.99 8.59
C ARG A 85 -10.77 -6.08 7.51
N ARG A 86 -10.51 -7.34 7.83
CA ARG A 86 -10.66 -8.45 6.86
C ARG A 86 -12.15 -8.70 6.57
N LYS A 87 -12.49 -9.04 5.32
CA LYS A 87 -13.84 -9.48 4.92
C LYS A 87 -14.05 -11.00 5.07
N ASP A 88 -12.98 -11.75 5.25
CA ASP A 88 -13.00 -13.20 5.43
C ASP A 88 -11.87 -13.63 6.41
N SER A 89 -11.88 -14.89 6.83
CA SER A 89 -10.95 -15.43 7.82
C SER A 89 -9.63 -15.95 7.23
N LYS A 90 -9.36 -15.75 5.92
CA LYS A 90 -8.09 -16.22 5.33
C LYS A 90 -6.89 -15.52 6.00
N PRO A 91 -5.83 -16.29 6.31
CA PRO A 91 -4.65 -15.76 6.96
C PRO A 91 -3.77 -14.99 5.95
N TRP A 92 -3.20 -13.87 6.41
CA TRP A 92 -2.28 -12.98 5.69
C TRP A 92 -2.88 -12.29 4.45
N ARG A 93 -2.49 -11.03 4.22
CA ARG A 93 -2.95 -10.24 3.07
C ARG A 93 -1.74 -9.66 2.36
N ARG A 94 -1.25 -10.31 1.30
CA ARG A 94 -0.08 -9.84 0.56
C ARG A 94 -0.47 -8.67 -0.32
N ALA A 95 0.03 -7.50 0.04
CA ALA A 95 -0.29 -6.25 -0.64
C ALA A 95 0.53 -6.10 -1.91
N LEU A 96 1.85 -6.27 -1.77
CA LEU A 96 2.84 -6.16 -2.84
C LEU A 96 3.64 -7.47 -2.87
N VAL A 97 3.76 -8.06 -4.05
CA VAL A 97 4.51 -9.29 -4.28
C VAL A 97 5.44 -9.11 -5.47
N HIS A 98 6.71 -9.45 -5.29
CA HIS A 98 7.63 -9.72 -6.39
C HIS A 98 7.40 -11.15 -6.85
N ASP A 99 6.71 -11.30 -7.99
CA ASP A 99 6.18 -12.58 -8.43
C ASP A 99 7.17 -13.43 -9.23
N PHE A 100 6.73 -14.64 -9.60
CA PHE A 100 7.55 -15.63 -10.31
C PHE A 100 7.91 -15.22 -11.74
N GLU A 101 7.23 -14.22 -12.31
CA GLU A 101 7.52 -13.68 -13.63
C GLU A 101 8.41 -12.42 -13.55
N ASP A 102 9.04 -12.18 -12.39
CA ASP A 102 9.83 -10.98 -12.09
C ASP A 102 8.97 -9.69 -12.12
N GLY A 103 7.66 -9.83 -11.91
CA GLY A 103 6.68 -8.75 -11.90
C GLY A 103 6.40 -8.21 -10.50
N LEU A 104 5.90 -6.97 -10.45
CA LEU A 104 5.25 -6.45 -9.24
C LEU A 104 3.74 -6.71 -9.35
N THR A 105 3.26 -7.64 -8.53
CA THR A 105 1.82 -7.86 -8.37
C THR A 105 1.29 -7.09 -7.16
N VAL A 106 0.21 -6.34 -7.37
CA VAL A 106 -0.59 -5.74 -6.31
C VAL A 106 -1.81 -6.61 -6.05
N ASN A 107 -2.11 -6.89 -4.78
CA ASN A 107 -3.22 -7.77 -4.37
C ASN A 107 -3.09 -9.20 -4.93
N TRP A 108 -1.98 -9.85 -4.57
CA TRP A 108 -1.67 -11.21 -5.03
C TRP A 108 -2.76 -12.22 -4.64
N ALA A 109 -3.06 -13.16 -5.54
CA ALA A 109 -4.05 -14.24 -5.35
C ALA A 109 -5.45 -13.79 -4.90
N HIS A 110 -5.83 -12.54 -5.17
CA HIS A 110 -7.05 -11.93 -4.65
C HIS A 110 -7.11 -11.93 -3.10
N ASP A 111 -5.96 -11.81 -2.45
CA ASP A 111 -5.85 -11.73 -0.99
C ASP A 111 -6.71 -10.59 -0.43
N TYR A 112 -6.96 -9.51 -1.18
CA TYR A 112 -7.96 -8.47 -0.91
C TYR A 112 -9.18 -8.68 -1.83
N PRO A 113 -10.27 -9.31 -1.36
CA PRO A 113 -11.45 -9.59 -2.19
C PRO A 113 -12.22 -8.31 -2.60
N GLY A 114 -11.95 -7.18 -1.93
CA GLY A 114 -12.46 -5.87 -2.35
C GLY A 114 -11.74 -5.26 -3.56
N GLY A 115 -10.64 -5.88 -4.01
CA GLY A 115 -9.82 -5.37 -5.11
C GLY A 115 -8.83 -4.29 -4.67
N VAL A 116 -8.33 -3.55 -5.66
CA VAL A 116 -7.40 -2.42 -5.51
C VAL A 116 -8.14 -1.15 -5.90
N THR A 117 -8.13 -0.15 -5.03
CA THR A 117 -8.65 1.19 -5.34
C THR A 117 -7.49 2.15 -5.50
N ILE A 118 -7.39 2.79 -6.67
CA ILE A 118 -6.40 3.85 -6.94
C ILE A 118 -7.16 5.17 -7.06
N ASN A 119 -6.98 6.05 -6.07
CA ASN A 119 -7.59 7.37 -6.08
C ASN A 119 -6.68 8.35 -6.82
N GLY A 120 -7.13 8.85 -7.98
CA GLY A 120 -6.42 9.83 -8.80
C GLY A 120 -6.05 9.32 -10.19
N PRO A 121 -5.42 10.16 -11.02
CA PRO A 121 -5.02 9.79 -12.38
C PRO A 121 -3.95 8.69 -12.39
N VAL A 122 -4.12 7.70 -13.26
CA VAL A 122 -3.12 6.65 -13.53
C VAL A 122 -2.51 6.91 -14.91
N ARG A 123 -1.17 6.93 -15.00
CA ARG A 123 -0.43 7.03 -16.27
C ARG A 123 0.36 5.75 -16.48
N LEU A 124 0.19 5.11 -17.63
CA LEU A 124 0.88 3.88 -18.03
C LEU A 124 1.58 4.16 -19.37
N ASN A 125 2.91 4.02 -19.40
CA ASN A 125 3.74 4.37 -20.56
C ASN A 125 4.02 3.17 -21.47
N GLY A 126 3.17 2.14 -21.44
CA GLY A 126 3.34 0.90 -22.18
C GLY A 126 2.00 0.27 -22.54
N ALA A 127 2.06 -0.88 -23.19
CA ALA A 127 0.86 -1.65 -23.52
C ALA A 127 0.13 -2.08 -22.23
N VAL A 128 -1.20 -2.00 -22.26
CA VAL A 128 -2.06 -2.40 -21.14
C VAL A 128 -2.92 -3.56 -21.62
N THR A 129 -2.82 -4.69 -20.89
CA THR A 129 -3.70 -5.84 -21.09
C THR A 129 -4.73 -5.86 -19.95
N VAL A 130 -6.01 -5.91 -20.30
CA VAL A 130 -7.10 -6.07 -19.33
C VAL A 130 -7.77 -7.42 -19.59
N ASN A 131 -7.50 -8.39 -18.71
CA ASN A 131 -8.15 -9.69 -18.75
C ASN A 131 -9.46 -9.63 -17.95
N GLY A 132 -10.48 -9.04 -18.55
CA GLY A 132 -11.79 -8.84 -17.93
C GLY A 132 -12.54 -7.64 -18.51
N THR A 133 -13.49 -7.09 -17.75
CA THR A 133 -14.28 -5.94 -18.17
C THR A 133 -13.58 -4.63 -17.78
N LEU A 134 -13.41 -3.73 -18.74
CA LEU A 134 -13.06 -2.34 -18.50
C LEU A 134 -14.31 -1.46 -18.62
N THR A 135 -14.78 -0.95 -17.48
CA THR A 135 -15.86 0.04 -17.45
C THR A 135 -15.24 1.43 -17.38
N VAL A 136 -15.55 2.27 -18.36
CA VAL A 136 -15.16 3.68 -18.37
C VAL A 136 -16.44 4.50 -18.20
N ASN A 137 -16.39 5.51 -17.33
CA ASN A 137 -17.47 6.49 -17.26
C ASN A 137 -17.44 7.34 -18.54
N SER A 138 -18.27 6.96 -19.51
CA SER A 138 -18.47 7.76 -20.72
C SER A 138 -19.50 8.87 -20.45
N PRO A 139 -19.48 9.98 -21.19
CA PRO A 139 -20.58 10.94 -21.16
C PRO A 139 -21.91 10.35 -21.64
N PHE A 140 -21.91 9.13 -22.18
CA PHE A 140 -23.09 8.36 -22.57
C PHE A 140 -23.49 7.31 -21.52
N GLY A 141 -22.90 7.36 -20.32
CA GLY A 141 -23.17 6.42 -19.22
C GLY A 141 -22.22 5.21 -19.22
N HIS A 142 -22.69 4.12 -18.59
CA HIS A 142 -21.96 2.85 -18.51
C HIS A 142 -22.06 2.11 -19.85
N LEU A 143 -21.04 2.28 -20.68
CA LEU A 143 -20.87 1.59 -21.95
C LEU A 143 -19.48 0.93 -21.97
N THR A 144 -19.35 -0.15 -22.73
CA THR A 144 -18.04 -0.64 -23.16
C THR A 144 -17.34 0.41 -24.03
N ILE A 145 -16.02 0.25 -24.22
CA ILE A 145 -15.27 1.13 -25.12
C ILE A 145 -15.82 1.04 -26.55
N GLU A 146 -16.16 -0.18 -27.01
CA GLU A 146 -16.71 -0.39 -28.34
C GLU A 146 -18.05 0.32 -28.55
N GLU A 147 -18.97 0.19 -27.59
CA GLU A 147 -20.25 0.91 -27.63
C GLU A 147 -20.06 2.43 -27.55
N THR A 148 -19.09 2.89 -26.74
CA THR A 148 -18.75 4.31 -26.63
C THR A 148 -18.22 4.85 -27.96
N LEU A 149 -17.31 4.12 -28.61
CA LEU A 149 -16.77 4.46 -29.93
C LEU A 149 -17.87 4.47 -31.00
N HIS A 150 -18.77 3.49 -30.96
CA HIS A 150 -19.91 3.43 -31.88
C HIS A 150 -20.83 4.66 -31.71
N ARG A 151 -21.15 5.05 -30.47
CA ARG A 151 -21.94 6.27 -30.18
C ARG A 151 -21.27 7.54 -30.70
N TYR A 152 -19.96 7.67 -30.50
CA TYR A 152 -19.21 8.79 -31.05
C TYR A 152 -19.25 8.81 -32.59
N SER A 153 -19.07 7.65 -33.24
CA SER A 153 -19.18 7.53 -34.71
C SER A 153 -20.56 8.01 -35.22
N GLU A 154 -21.65 7.60 -34.57
CA GLU A 154 -23.00 8.04 -34.96
C GLU A 154 -23.22 9.55 -34.76
N LEU A 155 -22.70 10.13 -33.68
CA LEU A 155 -22.74 11.57 -33.47
C LEU A 155 -21.95 12.34 -34.53
N ILE A 156 -20.77 11.85 -34.92
CA ILE A 156 -19.94 12.45 -35.97
C ILE A 156 -20.69 12.46 -37.29
N LYS A 157 -21.24 11.31 -37.72
CA LYS A 157 -22.05 11.23 -38.96
C LYS A 157 -23.22 12.21 -38.95
N GLY A 158 -23.91 12.33 -37.81
CA GLY A 158 -25.03 13.26 -37.64
C GLY A 158 -24.61 14.73 -37.78
N LEU A 159 -23.43 15.10 -37.29
CA LEU A 159 -22.87 16.44 -37.42
C LEU A 159 -22.43 16.74 -38.85
N GLU A 160 -21.75 15.80 -39.52
CA GLU A 160 -21.37 15.91 -40.93
C GLU A 160 -22.60 16.20 -41.81
N GLY A 161 -23.69 15.44 -41.63
CA GLY A 161 -24.92 15.67 -42.40
C GLY A 161 -25.58 17.03 -42.14
N LYS A 162 -25.44 17.59 -40.92
CA LYS A 162 -25.92 18.96 -40.63
C LYS A 162 -25.05 20.02 -41.29
N ILE A 163 -23.73 19.83 -41.32
CA ILE A 163 -22.78 20.75 -41.97
C ILE A 163 -23.09 20.84 -43.47
N THR A 164 -23.24 19.70 -44.15
CA THR A 164 -23.56 19.69 -45.59
C THR A 164 -24.84 20.45 -45.92
N LYS A 165 -25.89 20.32 -45.08
CA LYS A 165 -27.13 21.08 -45.25
C LYS A 165 -26.94 22.58 -45.07
N LEU A 166 -26.08 23.00 -44.13
CA LEU A 166 -25.77 24.42 -43.91
C LEU A 166 -24.95 25.01 -45.05
N GLU A 167 -23.99 24.25 -45.58
CA GLU A 167 -23.18 24.66 -46.73
C GLU A 167 -24.03 24.83 -47.99
N ALA A 168 -24.95 23.91 -48.27
CA ALA A 168 -25.90 24.04 -49.37
C ALA A 168 -26.74 25.31 -49.24
N ARG A 169 -27.26 25.61 -48.05
CA ARG A 169 -28.07 26.82 -47.80
C ARG A 169 -27.27 28.12 -47.95
N LYS A 170 -25.95 28.10 -47.72
CA LYS A 170 -25.08 29.27 -47.91
C LYS A 170 -24.86 29.62 -49.38
N LEU A 171 -25.07 28.67 -50.30
CA LEU A 171 -24.97 28.89 -51.75
C LEU A 171 -26.27 29.44 -52.36
N GLU A 172 -27.39 29.34 -51.63
CA GLU A 172 -28.72 29.75 -52.08
C GLU A 172 -29.14 31.16 -51.62
N GLY A 173 -28.36 31.82 -50.75
CA GLY A 173 -28.59 33.19 -50.28
C GLY A 173 -27.37 34.07 -50.49
#